data_AF-A0A7S4R589-F1
#
_entry.id   AF-A0A7S4R589-F1
#
_cell.length_a   1.000
_cell.length_b   1.000
_cell.length_c   1.000
_cell.angle_alpha   90.00
_cell.angle_beta   90.00
_cell.angle_gamma   90.00
#
_symmetry.space_group_name_H-M   'P 1'
#
loop_
_entity.id
_entity.type
_entity.pdbx_description
1 polymer ?
#
loop_
_entity_poly.entity_id
_entity_poly.type
_entity_poly.pdbx_seq_one_letter_code
_entity_poly.pdbx_strand_id
1 'polypeptide(L)'
;MDTPEEMRLLNHGMSIVPHKGMEISQLFPDHDSSKHLREDISEFLDLKYDLKRLHARTGTGTQNHEYADDEKKKAFVDIYDDEYAPVHEVLVEQGKDAAEWIRNYFLKSEDVVVSSRKEFLKLLDKWGEDPCIEKKKDKKKN
;
A
#
# COMPACT_ATOMS: atom_id res chain seq x y z
N MET A 1 -6.80 -28.15 -20.46
CA MET A 1 -6.82 -26.69 -20.20
C MET A 1 -6.67 -26.05 -21.56
N ASP A 2 -7.75 -26.04 -22.33
CA ASP A 2 -7.68 -25.88 -23.81
C ASP A 2 -8.90 -25.16 -24.40
N THR A 3 -9.78 -24.59 -23.57
CA THR A 3 -10.87 -23.78 -24.11
C THR A 3 -10.44 -22.33 -24.33
N PRO A 4 -10.98 -21.65 -25.36
CA PRO A 4 -10.73 -20.21 -25.56
C PRO A 4 -11.15 -19.35 -24.37
N GLU A 5 -12.08 -19.82 -23.54
CA GLU A 5 -12.49 -19.15 -22.30
C GLU A 5 -11.48 -19.34 -21.17
N GLU A 6 -10.90 -20.54 -21.02
CA GLU A 6 -9.80 -20.79 -20.06
C GLU A 6 -8.56 -19.97 -20.40
N MET A 7 -8.23 -19.78 -21.69
CA MET A 7 -7.13 -18.89 -22.10
C MET A 7 -7.39 -17.41 -21.84
N ARG A 8 -8.66 -16.97 -21.76
CA ARG A 8 -9.00 -15.58 -21.39
C ARG A 8 -8.74 -15.29 -19.91
N LEU A 9 -8.89 -16.30 -19.03
CA LEU A 9 -8.57 -16.18 -17.61
C LEU A 9 -7.07 -15.99 -17.35
N LEU A 10 -6.21 -16.55 -18.22
CA LEU A 10 -4.75 -16.38 -18.15
C LEU A 10 -4.27 -15.05 -18.74
N ASN A 11 -5.11 -14.39 -19.55
CA ASN A 11 -4.80 -13.11 -20.19
C ASN A 11 -5.31 -11.91 -19.37
N HIS A 12 -5.69 -12.14 -18.12
CA HIS A 12 -5.79 -11.07 -17.17
C HIS A 12 -4.37 -10.62 -16.86
N GLY A 13 -3.99 -9.47 -17.40
CA GLY A 13 -2.96 -8.62 -16.83
C GLY A 13 -3.39 -8.15 -15.46
N MET A 14 -3.58 -9.09 -14.51
CA MET A 14 -3.66 -8.87 -13.08
C MET A 14 -2.25 -8.48 -12.65
N SER A 15 -1.82 -7.32 -13.12
CA SER A 15 -0.84 -6.54 -12.42
C SER A 15 -1.52 -6.20 -11.11
N ILE A 16 -1.17 -6.92 -10.05
CA ILE A 16 -1.23 -6.35 -8.72
C ILE A 16 -0.40 -5.07 -8.87
N VAL A 17 -1.09 -3.94 -9.03
CA VAL A 17 -0.49 -2.61 -9.02
C VAL A 17 0.49 -2.63 -7.85
N PRO A 18 1.73 -2.14 -8.00
CA PRO A 18 2.60 -1.97 -6.85
C PRO A 18 1.85 -1.03 -5.90
N HIS A 19 1.17 -1.61 -4.91
CA HIS A 19 0.36 -0.90 -3.96
C HIS A 19 1.32 -0.29 -2.98
N LYS A 20 2.09 0.74 -3.39
CA LYS A 20 3.16 1.37 -2.59
C LYS A 20 3.82 0.37 -1.63
N GLY A 21 4.25 -0.78 -2.16
CA GLY A 21 5.09 -1.72 -1.42
C GLY A 21 6.38 -0.97 -1.13
N MET A 22 6.60 -0.65 0.15
CA MET A 22 7.38 0.52 0.60
C MET A 22 6.78 1.83 0.11
N GLU A 23 6.24 2.62 1.04
CA GLU A 23 5.65 3.90 0.66
C GLU A 23 6.73 4.80 0.05
N ILE A 24 6.63 5.07 -1.26
CA ILE A 24 7.41 6.12 -1.96
C ILE A 24 7.25 7.48 -1.23
N SER A 25 6.24 7.61 -0.36
CA SER A 25 6.08 8.71 0.59
C SER A 25 7.33 8.97 1.45
N GLN A 26 8.07 7.92 1.81
CA GLN A 26 9.31 8.02 2.59
C GLN A 26 10.42 8.77 1.83
N LEU A 27 10.32 8.85 0.50
CA LEU A 27 11.26 9.60 -0.33
C LEU A 27 10.79 11.03 -0.61
N PHE A 28 9.56 11.41 -0.18
CA PHE A 28 9.08 12.77 -0.32
C PHE A 28 9.60 13.66 0.82
N PRO A 29 10.27 14.79 0.53
CA PRO A 29 10.93 15.63 1.53
C PRO A 29 10.03 16.12 2.67
N ASP A 30 8.77 16.36 2.34
CA ASP A 30 7.77 17.00 3.21
C ASP A 30 6.81 16.02 3.88
N HIS A 31 7.08 14.72 3.79
CA HIS A 31 6.29 13.70 4.46
C HIS A 31 6.93 13.27 5.79
N ASP A 32 6.12 13.05 6.83
CA ASP A 32 6.60 12.59 8.15
C ASP A 32 7.39 11.27 8.04
N SER A 33 6.98 10.39 7.12
CA SER A 33 7.67 9.13 6.83
C SER A 33 9.12 9.32 6.34
N SER A 34 9.46 10.46 5.74
CA SER A 34 10.84 10.76 5.31
C SER A 34 11.76 11.11 6.47
N LYS A 35 11.19 11.68 7.55
CA LYS A 35 11.93 11.96 8.77
C LYS A 35 12.33 10.65 9.44
N HIS A 36 11.38 9.73 9.61
CA HIS A 36 11.64 8.42 10.20
C HIS A 36 12.65 7.61 9.40
N LEU A 37 12.53 7.57 8.07
CA LEU A 37 13.52 6.92 7.22
C LEU A 37 14.95 7.43 7.48
N ARG A 38 15.12 8.75 7.67
CA ARG A 38 16.44 9.32 7.96
C ARG A 38 16.94 8.93 9.34
N GLU A 39 16.08 8.92 10.35
CA GLU A 39 16.42 8.48 11.72
C GLU A 39 16.90 7.02 11.68
N ASP A 40 16.16 6.15 10.99
CA ASP A 40 16.45 4.72 10.90
C ASP A 40 17.78 4.45 10.18
N ILE A 41 18.07 5.16 9.09
CA ILE A 41 19.35 5.03 8.37
C ILE A 41 20.51 5.57 9.22
N SER A 42 20.30 6.69 9.93
CA SER A 42 21.33 7.24 10.82
C SER A 42 21.67 6.26 11.94
N GLU A 43 20.67 5.63 12.56
CA GLU A 43 20.86 4.63 13.62
C GLU A 43 21.54 3.38 13.07
N PHE A 44 21.06 2.83 11.95
CA PHE A 44 21.60 1.61 11.34
C PHE A 44 23.09 1.75 10.94
N LEU A 45 23.49 2.93 10.45
CA LEU A 45 24.86 3.22 10.03
C LEU A 45 25.73 3.84 11.14
N ASP A 46 25.18 4.02 12.36
CA ASP A 46 25.81 4.69 13.50
C ASP A 46 26.40 6.07 13.13
N LEU A 47 25.62 6.87 12.39
CA LEU A 47 26.06 8.18 11.95
C LEU A 47 26.08 9.17 13.11
N LYS A 48 27.25 9.77 13.34
CA LYS A 48 27.43 10.84 14.36
C LYS A 48 26.68 12.13 14.06
N TYR A 49 26.20 12.30 12.82
CA TYR A 49 25.53 13.50 12.36
C TYR A 49 24.24 13.14 11.63
N ASP A 50 23.20 13.93 11.85
CA ASP A 50 21.93 13.75 11.16
C ASP A 50 22.09 13.88 9.65
N LEU A 51 21.48 12.94 8.92
CA LEU A 51 21.34 13.01 7.47
C LEU A 51 20.61 14.30 7.07
N LYS A 52 20.96 14.88 5.92
CA LYS A 52 20.25 16.05 5.40
C LYS A 52 18.85 15.67 4.93
N ARG A 53 17.96 16.66 4.86
CA ARG A 53 16.61 16.48 4.30
C ARG A 53 16.72 16.06 2.84
N LEU A 54 15.90 15.09 2.43
CA LEU A 54 15.82 14.68 1.04
C LEU A 54 15.42 15.89 0.19
N HIS A 55 16.05 16.06 -0.96
CA HIS A 55 15.71 17.14 -1.87
C HIS A 55 14.43 16.78 -2.63
N ALA A 56 13.53 17.74 -2.80
CA ALA A 56 12.41 17.58 -3.72
C ALA A 56 13.00 17.29 -5.09
N ARG A 57 12.58 16.19 -5.70
CA ARG A 57 12.96 15.87 -7.07
C ARG A 57 12.44 17.00 -7.96
N THR A 58 13.33 17.88 -8.44
CA THR A 58 13.02 19.01 -9.33
C THR A 58 12.74 18.58 -10.77
N GLY A 59 12.40 17.31 -10.98
CA GLY A 59 12.00 16.79 -12.27
C GLY A 59 10.50 16.98 -12.47
N THR A 60 10.13 17.64 -13.56
CA THR A 60 8.80 17.69 -14.19
C THR A 60 8.32 16.29 -14.64
N GLY A 61 8.28 15.33 -13.72
CA GLY A 61 8.15 13.92 -14.08
C GLY A 61 7.64 13.09 -12.92
N THR A 62 6.39 13.35 -12.54
CA THR A 62 5.30 12.38 -12.34
C THR A 62 4.09 13.16 -11.85
N GLN A 63 3.46 13.92 -12.74
CA GLN A 63 2.00 13.91 -12.67
C GLN A 63 1.61 12.45 -12.92
N ASN A 64 0.68 11.94 -12.13
CA ASN A 64 0.12 10.59 -12.18
C ASN A 64 -0.53 10.31 -13.56
N HIS A 65 0.27 10.22 -14.62
CA HIS A 65 -0.20 9.99 -15.99
C HIS A 65 -0.35 8.50 -16.30
N GLU A 66 -0.12 7.61 -15.33
CA GLU A 66 -0.23 6.16 -15.59
C GLU A 66 -1.67 5.66 -15.73
N TYR A 67 -2.65 6.52 -15.44
CA TYR A 67 -4.08 6.24 -15.65
C TYR A 67 -4.79 7.33 -16.48
N ALA A 68 -4.05 8.16 -17.24
CA ALA A 68 -4.69 9.11 -18.14
C ALA A 68 -5.33 8.43 -19.36
N ASP A 69 -5.06 7.14 -19.55
CA ASP A 69 -5.62 6.33 -20.62
C ASP A 69 -6.95 5.70 -20.15
N ASP A 70 -8.06 6.25 -20.61
CA ASP A 70 -9.41 5.80 -20.26
C ASP A 70 -9.68 4.34 -20.70
N GLU A 71 -8.91 3.79 -21.64
CA GLU A 71 -9.01 2.38 -21.99
C GLU A 71 -8.51 1.45 -20.88
N LYS A 72 -7.42 1.83 -20.20
CA LYS A 72 -6.89 1.02 -19.08
C LYS A 72 -7.79 1.08 -17.85
N LYS A 73 -8.57 2.15 -17.70
CA LYS A 73 -9.53 2.26 -16.60
C LYS A 73 -10.66 1.25 -16.65
N LYS A 74 -11.06 0.85 -17.86
CA LYS A 74 -12.15 -0.13 -18.07
C LYS A 74 -11.81 -1.53 -17.55
N ALA A 75 -10.53 -1.83 -17.34
CA ALA A 75 -10.08 -3.11 -16.79
C ALA A 75 -10.05 -3.13 -15.25
N PHE A 76 -10.27 -1.99 -14.57
CA PHE A 76 -10.32 -1.98 -13.11
C PHE A 76 -11.68 -2.45 -12.61
N VAL A 77 -11.61 -3.29 -11.59
CA VAL A 77 -12.76 -3.69 -10.79
C VAL A 77 -12.99 -2.63 -9.72
N ASP A 78 -14.24 -2.17 -9.61
CA ASP A 78 -14.67 -1.37 -8.48
C ASP A 78 -15.02 -2.32 -7.32
N ILE A 79 -14.11 -2.45 -6.35
CA ILE A 79 -14.31 -3.32 -5.17
C ILE A 79 -15.48 -2.89 -4.28
N TYR A 80 -16.06 -1.71 -4.50
CA TYR A 80 -17.21 -1.19 -3.78
C TYR A 80 -18.55 -1.68 -4.37
N ASP A 81 -18.54 -2.31 -5.54
CA ASP A 81 -19.74 -2.86 -6.19
C ASP A 81 -20.21 -4.14 -5.49
N ASP A 82 -21.54 -4.28 -5.34
CA ASP A 82 -22.17 -5.37 -4.59
C ASP A 82 -21.85 -6.76 -5.18
N GLU A 83 -21.54 -6.84 -6.48
CA GLU A 83 -21.14 -8.09 -7.14
C GLU A 83 -19.81 -8.66 -6.62
N TYR A 84 -18.94 -7.81 -6.06
CA TYR A 84 -17.67 -8.21 -5.46
C TYR A 84 -17.71 -8.28 -3.93
N ALA A 85 -18.87 -8.07 -3.30
CA ALA A 85 -19.00 -8.11 -1.85
C ALA A 85 -18.41 -9.37 -1.20
N PRO A 86 -18.58 -10.60 -1.75
CA PRO A 86 -17.97 -11.80 -1.18
C PRO A 86 -16.44 -11.78 -1.22
N VAL A 87 -15.85 -11.31 -2.33
CA VAL A 87 -14.39 -11.22 -2.48
C VAL A 87 -13.84 -10.15 -1.55
N HIS A 88 -14.52 -9.02 -1.48
CA HIS A 88 -14.17 -7.92 -0.59
C HIS A 88 -14.15 -8.34 0.89
N GLU A 89 -15.17 -9.08 1.34
CA GLU A 89 -15.23 -9.59 2.72
C GLU A 89 -14.02 -10.48 3.05
N VAL A 90 -13.67 -11.41 2.15
CA VAL A 90 -12.49 -12.27 2.33
C VAL A 90 -11.19 -11.45 2.36
N LEU A 91 -11.05 -10.44 1.49
CA LEU A 91 -9.85 -9.60 1.47
C LEU A 91 -9.66 -8.83 2.79
N VAL A 92 -10.75 -8.28 3.34
CA VAL A 92 -10.71 -7.57 4.63
C VAL A 92 -10.41 -8.53 5.79
N GLU A 93 -11.00 -9.72 5.79
CA GLU A 93 -10.71 -10.76 6.80
C GLU A 93 -9.24 -11.18 6.77
N GLN A 94 -8.72 -11.52 5.57
CA GLN A 94 -7.31 -11.87 5.41
C GLN A 94 -6.36 -10.73 5.77
N GLY A 95 -6.76 -9.48 5.49
CA GLY A 95 -6.00 -8.30 5.90
C GLY A 95 -5.86 -8.20 7.42
N LYS A 96 -6.94 -8.48 8.18
CA LYS A 96 -6.93 -8.52 9.64
C LYS A 96 -6.03 -9.64 10.17
N ASP A 97 -6.21 -10.86 9.67
CA ASP A 97 -5.47 -12.03 10.11
C ASP A 97 -3.97 -11.86 9.85
N ALA A 98 -3.61 -11.34 8.67
CA ALA A 98 -2.22 -11.04 8.33
C ALA A 98 -1.64 -9.96 9.25
N ALA A 99 -2.37 -8.87 9.49
CA ALA A 99 -1.90 -7.81 10.38
C ALA A 99 -1.67 -8.31 11.82
N GLU A 100 -2.59 -9.14 12.33
CA GLU A 100 -2.45 -9.77 13.63
C GLU A 100 -1.24 -10.71 13.68
N TRP A 101 -1.08 -11.58 12.69
CA TRP A 101 0.04 -12.50 12.62
C TRP A 101 1.39 -11.76 12.57
N ILE A 102 1.49 -10.72 11.74
CA ILE A 102 2.70 -9.91 11.64
C ILE A 102 3.03 -9.26 12.99
N ARG A 103 2.03 -8.65 13.64
CA ARG A 103 2.20 -7.96 14.92
C ARG A 103 2.58 -8.91 16.05
N ASN A 104 1.90 -10.05 16.15
CA ASN A 104 1.98 -10.94 17.29
C ASN A 104 3.06 -12.01 17.17
N TYR A 105 3.55 -12.29 15.95
CA TYR A 105 4.53 -13.34 15.69
C TYR A 105 5.73 -12.82 14.90
N PHE A 106 5.52 -12.28 13.69
CA PHE A 106 6.63 -11.93 12.79
C PHE A 106 7.56 -10.87 13.39
N LEU A 107 7.01 -9.78 13.92
CA LEU A 107 7.75 -8.69 14.55
C LEU A 107 8.36 -9.03 15.92
N LYS A 108 8.15 -10.26 16.42
CA LYS A 108 8.82 -10.74 17.64
C LYS A 108 10.12 -11.49 17.34
N SER A 109 10.36 -11.86 16.08
CA SER A 109 11.62 -12.47 15.68
C SER A 109 12.75 -11.44 15.79
N GLU A 110 13.89 -11.84 16.34
CA GLU A 110 15.09 -11.00 16.46
C GLU A 110 15.68 -10.65 15.08
N ASP A 111 15.41 -11.48 14.07
CA ASP A 111 15.89 -11.30 12.69
C ASP A 111 15.04 -10.31 11.88
N VAL A 112 13.92 -9.83 12.42
CA VAL A 112 13.00 -8.94 11.71
C VAL A 112 13.18 -7.51 12.22
N VAL A 113 13.79 -6.69 11.37
CA VAL A 113 13.94 -5.24 11.60
C VAL A 113 13.04 -4.49 10.62
N VAL A 114 12.25 -3.58 11.16
CA VAL A 114 11.50 -2.58 10.37
C VAL A 114 12.07 -1.22 10.69
N SER A 115 12.05 -0.32 9.71
CA SER A 115 12.67 0.99 9.85
C SER A 115 12.08 1.72 11.07
N SER A 116 10.78 2.02 11.07
CA SER A 116 10.08 2.60 12.21
C SER A 116 8.98 1.67 12.70
N ARG A 117 9.21 1.00 13.82
CA ARG A 117 8.24 0.06 14.39
C ARG A 117 6.89 0.70 14.70
N LYS A 118 6.90 1.94 15.20
CA LYS A 118 5.68 2.68 15.53
C LYS A 118 4.84 2.97 14.28
N GLU A 119 5.47 3.49 13.23
CA GLU A 119 4.74 3.81 11.99
C GLU A 119 4.32 2.55 11.25
N PHE A 120 5.14 1.50 11.27
CA PHE A 120 4.78 0.20 10.71
C PHE A 120 3.55 -0.42 11.39
N LEU A 121 3.49 -0.37 12.73
CA LEU A 121 2.31 -0.85 13.48
C LEU A 121 1.04 -0.06 13.14
N LYS A 122 1.13 1.27 13.01
CA LYS A 122 0.00 2.10 12.55
C LYS A 122 -0.46 1.74 11.14
N LEU A 123 0.46 1.35 10.26
CA LEU A 123 0.12 0.90 8.91
C LEU A 123 -0.64 -0.43 8.96
N LEU A 124 -0.19 -1.37 9.78
CA LEU A 124 -0.86 -2.66 9.98
C LEU A 124 -2.26 -2.49 10.56
N ASP A 125 -2.47 -1.53 11.47
CA ASP A 125 -3.80 -1.26 12.02
C ASP A 125 -4.82 -0.92 10.91
N LYS A 126 -4.38 -0.29 9.81
CA LYS A 126 -5.22 0.04 8.65
C LYS A 126 -5.52 -1.13 7.72
N TRP A 127 -4.74 -2.22 7.76
CA TRP A 127 -4.95 -3.36 6.86
C TRP A 127 -6.24 -4.12 7.17
N GLY A 128 -6.73 -4.02 8.40
CA GLY A 128 -8.01 -4.58 8.81
C GLY A 128 -9.19 -3.63 8.66
N GLU A 129 -8.96 -2.38 8.24
CA GLU A 129 -10.02 -1.39 8.04
C GLU A 129 -10.65 -1.58 6.66
N ASP A 130 -11.98 -1.64 6.63
CA ASP A 130 -12.73 -1.74 5.38
C ASP A 130 -12.75 -0.37 4.66
N PRO A 131 -12.14 -0.26 3.46
CA PRO A 131 -12.08 1.00 2.72
C PRO A 131 -13.46 1.46 2.21
N CYS A 132 -14.44 0.56 2.11
CA CYS A 132 -15.81 0.82 1.65
C CYS A 132 -16.66 1.58 2.66
N ILE A 133 -16.30 1.55 3.94
CA ILE A 133 -17.09 2.21 4.98
C ILE A 133 -17.01 3.73 4.86
N GLU A 134 -15.85 4.30 4.51
CA GLU A 134 -15.68 5.75 4.38
C GLU A 134 -16.43 6.30 3.16
N LYS A 135 -16.32 5.65 2.00
CA LYS A 135 -17.05 6.06 0.78
C LYS A 135 -18.57 6.03 0.94
N LYS A 136 -19.11 5.08 1.71
CA LYS A 136 -20.57 5.01 1.99
C LYS A 136 -21.06 6.18 2.86
N LYS A 137 -20.21 6.77 3.70
CA LYS A 137 -20.55 7.96 4.51
C LYS A 137 -20.63 9.22 3.65
N ASP A 138 -19.77 9.35 2.66
CA ASP A 138 -19.76 10.51 1.76
C ASP A 138 -20.94 10.49 0.77
N LYS A 139 -21.32 9.31 0.27
CA LYS A 139 -22.54 9.15 -0.55
C LYS A 139 -23.85 9.46 0.20
N LYS A 140 -23.87 9.39 1.53
CA LYS A 140 -25.05 9.71 2.36
C LYS A 140 -25.18 11.19 2.75
N LYS A 141 -24.14 12.00 2.50
CA LYS A 141 -24.13 13.44 2.81
C LYS A 141 -24.55 14.33 1.64
N ASN A 142 -24.77 13.76 0.46
CA ASN A 142 -25.29 14.43 -0.72
C ASN A 142 -26.72 13.99 -1.02
#